data_AF-A0A7J0H5Y6-F1
#
_entry.id   AF-A0A7J0H5Y6-F1
#
_cell.length_a   1.000
_cell.length_b   1.000
_cell.length_c   1.000
_cell.angle_alpha   90.00
_cell.angle_beta   90.00
_cell.angle_gamma   90.00
#
_symmetry.space_group_name_H-M   'P 1'
#
loop_
_entity.id
_entity.type
_entity.pdbx_description
1 polymer ?
#
loop_
_entity_poly.entity_id
_entity_poly.type
_entity_poly.pdbx_seq_one_letter_code
_entity_poly.pdbx_strand_id
1 'polypeptide(L)'
;MLPRYVSSKATMKEVQLIGEEQEVLEDVGRDPETKVVEDLIHYELDELSSDRFFLMGANMEERERTELIQFLKANIEFFTWTPYEILGIDPNFIKNELSVLLDARTVK
;
A
#
# COMPACT_ATOMS: atom_id res chain seq x y z
N MET A 1 -7.18 -30.79 -21.62
CA MET A 1 -8.58 -30.38 -21.42
C MET A 1 -8.53 -29.09 -20.60
N LEU A 2 -8.75 -27.93 -21.22
CA LEU A 2 -8.72 -26.63 -20.53
C LEU A 2 -10.16 -26.27 -20.10
N PRO A 3 -10.39 -25.79 -18.87
CA PRO A 3 -11.72 -25.35 -18.46
C PRO A 3 -12.10 -24.08 -19.21
N ARG A 4 -13.26 -24.10 -19.86
CA ARG A 4 -13.86 -22.94 -20.53
C ARG A 4 -14.29 -21.93 -19.47
N TYR A 5 -13.72 -20.73 -19.51
CA TYR A 5 -14.14 -19.61 -18.70
C TYR A 5 -15.49 -19.09 -19.23
N VAL A 6 -16.56 -19.25 -18.44
CA VAL A 6 -17.87 -18.69 -18.74
C VAL A 6 -17.94 -17.30 -18.11
N SER A 7 -17.87 -16.26 -18.94
CA SER A 7 -18.09 -14.88 -18.50
C SER A 7 -19.57 -14.71 -18.15
N SER A 8 -19.88 -14.79 -16.86
CA SER A 8 -21.16 -14.34 -16.31
C SER A 8 -21.17 -12.82 -16.32
N LYS A 9 -22.05 -12.20 -17.11
CA LYS A 9 -22.37 -10.77 -16.96
C LYS A 9 -23.08 -10.58 -15.63
N ALA A 10 -22.32 -10.36 -14.56
CA ALA A 10 -22.87 -9.88 -13.31
C ALA A 10 -23.38 -8.45 -13.54
N THR A 11 -24.69 -8.28 -13.48
CA THR A 11 -25.31 -6.95 -13.46
C THR A 11 -24.93 -6.31 -12.13
N MET A 12 -24.12 -5.26 -12.17
CA MET A 12 -23.73 -4.50 -10.99
C MET A 12 -25.00 -3.86 -10.41
N LYS A 13 -25.50 -4.40 -9.30
CA LYS A 13 -26.60 -3.76 -8.57
C LYS A 13 -26.06 -2.44 -8.03
N GLU A 14 -26.78 -1.37 -8.32
CA GLU A 14 -26.54 -0.03 -7.79
C GLU A 14 -26.49 -0.12 -6.26
N VAL A 15 -25.32 0.17 -5.69
CA VAL A 15 -25.13 0.18 -4.24
C VAL A 15 -25.78 1.48 -3.74
N GLN A 16 -26.92 1.35 -3.06
CA GLN A 16 -27.49 2.48 -2.33
C GLN A 16 -26.50 2.90 -1.24
N LEU A 17 -26.05 4.15 -1.29
CA LEU A 17 -25.25 4.77 -0.23
C LEU A 17 -26.07 4.74 1.07
N ILE A 18 -25.60 3.94 2.03
CA ILE A 18 -26.14 3.92 3.39
C ILE A 18 -25.67 5.21 4.05
N GLY A 19 -26.61 5.97 4.62
CA GLY A 19 -26.39 7.30 5.17
C GLY A 19 -25.27 7.37 6.20
N GLU A 20 -24.42 8.38 6.02
CA GLU A 20 -23.75 9.21 7.02
C GLU A 20 -23.49 8.57 8.39
N GLU A 21 -22.62 7.57 8.43
CA GLU A 21 -21.60 7.48 9.48
C GLU A 21 -20.25 7.59 8.78
N GLN A 22 -19.90 8.82 8.40
CA GLN A 22 -18.59 9.12 7.88
C GLN A 22 -17.62 9.10 9.06
N GLU A 23 -17.11 7.92 9.38
CA GLU A 23 -15.94 7.80 10.25
C GLU A 23 -14.81 8.56 9.54
N VAL A 24 -14.54 9.77 10.01
CA VAL A 24 -13.47 10.60 9.46
C VAL A 24 -12.18 9.91 9.86
N LEU A 25 -11.63 9.11 8.95
CA LEU A 25 -10.31 8.53 9.11
C LEU A 25 -9.29 9.66 8.91
N GLU A 26 -9.17 10.55 9.92
CA GLU A 26 -8.22 11.68 9.94
C GLU A 26 -6.78 11.25 9.66
N ASP A 27 -6.52 9.96 9.89
CA ASP A 27 -5.22 9.36 9.75
C ASP A 27 -4.93 8.88 8.31
N VAL A 28 -5.91 8.55 7.48
CA VAL A 28 -5.63 7.93 6.17
C VAL A 28 -4.92 8.92 5.23
N GLY A 29 -3.73 8.53 4.74
CA GLY A 29 -2.94 9.30 3.76
C GLY A 29 -1.99 10.35 4.35
N ARG A 30 -1.93 10.52 5.68
CA ARG A 30 -0.91 11.35 6.34
C ARG A 30 0.47 10.69 6.28
N ASP A 31 1.53 11.51 6.28
CA ASP A 31 2.92 11.05 6.30
C ASP A 31 3.17 10.15 7.54
N PRO A 32 3.77 8.96 7.42
CA PRO A 32 3.96 8.04 8.54
C PRO A 32 4.67 8.68 9.73
N GLU A 33 5.64 9.55 9.45
CA GLU A 33 6.41 10.31 10.45
C GLU A 33 5.54 11.23 11.31
N THR A 34 4.38 11.66 10.80
CA THR A 34 3.45 12.55 11.52
C THR A 34 2.50 11.81 12.46
N LYS A 35 2.52 10.48 12.45
CA LYS A 35 1.57 9.61 13.18
C LYS A 35 2.20 8.81 14.31
N VAL A 36 3.53 8.72 14.30
CA VAL A 36 4.27 7.92 15.26
C VAL A 36 4.57 8.71 16.52
N VAL A 37 4.53 8.02 17.66
CA VAL A 37 4.85 8.61 18.98
C VAL A 37 6.37 8.60 19.21
N GLU A 38 7.10 7.78 18.47
CA GLU A 38 8.55 7.65 18.54
C GLU A 38 9.24 8.16 17.27
N ASP A 39 10.47 8.62 17.43
CA ASP A 39 11.30 9.01 16.29
C ASP A 39 11.60 7.79 15.41
N LEU A 40 11.63 8.00 14.09
CA LEU A 40 11.96 6.97 13.12
C LEU A 40 13.30 7.26 12.46
N ILE A 41 14.01 6.18 12.12
CA ILE A 41 15.25 6.23 11.36
C ILE A 41 15.03 5.49 10.05
N HIS A 42 15.53 6.10 8.97
CA HIS A 42 15.47 5.57 7.62
C HIS A 42 16.59 4.56 7.38
N TYR A 43 16.24 3.39 6.82
CA TYR A 43 17.17 2.33 6.47
C TYR A 43 16.95 1.82 5.05
N GLU A 44 17.96 2.02 4.20
CA GLU A 44 18.01 1.47 2.84
C GLU A 44 18.24 -0.04 2.89
N LEU A 45 17.40 -0.78 2.17
CA LEU A 45 17.48 -2.24 2.11
C LEU A 45 18.11 -2.76 0.82
N ASP A 46 18.06 -1.98 -0.26
CA ASP A 46 18.65 -2.33 -1.55
C ASP A 46 19.77 -1.34 -1.91
N GLU A 47 20.96 -1.86 -2.18
CA GLU A 47 22.10 -1.04 -2.63
C GLU A 47 21.91 -0.53 -4.07
N LEU A 48 21.05 -1.18 -4.85
CA LEU A 48 20.77 -0.84 -6.24
C LEU A 48 19.64 0.18 -6.39
N SER A 49 18.83 0.37 -5.34
CA SER A 49 17.62 1.20 -5.42
C SER A 49 17.28 1.89 -4.10
N SER A 50 17.30 3.22 -4.10
CA SER A 50 17.01 4.03 -2.91
C SER A 50 15.51 4.16 -2.58
N ASP A 51 14.64 3.57 -3.40
CA ASP A 51 13.19 3.51 -3.16
C ASP A 51 12.78 2.33 -2.26
N ARG A 52 13.69 1.37 -2.02
CA ARG A 52 13.46 0.21 -1.15
C ARG A 52 14.07 0.47 0.23
N PHE A 53 13.28 1.05 1.12
CA PHE A 53 13.68 1.39 2.48
C PHE A 53 12.60 1.05 3.51
N PHE A 54 12.99 1.02 4.78
CA PHE A 54 12.08 0.92 5.92
C PHE A 54 12.37 2.02 6.95
N LEU A 55 11.31 2.47 7.61
CA LEU A 55 11.40 3.33 8.78
C LEU A 55 11.33 2.44 10.03
N MET A 56 12.31 2.55 10.92
CA MET A 56 12.38 1.80 12.17
C MET A 56 12.46 2.75 13.37
N GLY A 57 11.87 2.35 14.49
CA GLY A 57 11.91 3.12 15.74
C GLY A 57 13.34 3.39 16.19
N ALA A 58 13.64 4.65 16.51
CA ALA A 58 14.95 5.10 16.95
C ALA A 58 15.39 4.46 18.28
N ASN A 59 14.42 4.04 19.09
CA ASN A 59 14.64 3.42 20.40
C ASN A 59 14.89 1.91 20.35
N MET A 60 14.89 1.29 19.16
CA MET A 60 15.12 -0.14 19.02
C MET A 60 16.56 -0.52 19.41
N GLU A 61 16.74 -1.62 20.13
CA GLU A 61 18.07 -2.09 20.50
C GLU A 61 18.89 -2.42 19.24
N GLU A 62 20.19 -2.12 19.27
CA GLU A 62 21.07 -2.29 18.10
C GLU A 62 21.06 -3.74 17.57
N ARG A 63 21.00 -4.71 18.48
CA ARG A 63 20.93 -6.12 18.13
C ARG A 63 19.64 -6.46 17.40
N GLU A 64 18.49 -6.10 17.97
CA GLU A 64 17.16 -6.35 17.37
C GLU A 64 17.05 -5.70 16.00
N ARG A 65 17.51 -4.45 15.90
CA ARG A 65 17.54 -3.70 14.65
C ARG A 65 18.41 -4.38 13.60
N THR A 66 19.57 -4.89 13.99
CA THR A 66 20.49 -5.59 13.06
C THR A 66 19.87 -6.90 12.57
N GLU A 67 19.28 -7.69 13.47
CA GLU A 67 18.61 -8.95 13.13
C GLU A 67 17.41 -8.68 12.18
N LEU A 68 16.63 -7.63 12.44
CA LEU A 68 15.51 -7.21 11.59
C LEU A 68 15.97 -6.76 10.19
N ILE A 69 17.00 -5.91 10.10
CA ILE A 69 17.54 -5.46 8.80
C ILE A 69 18.01 -6.66 7.97
N GLN A 70 18.75 -7.60 8.57
CA GLN A 70 19.22 -8.79 7.87
C GLN A 70 18.06 -9.64 7.36
N PHE A 71 17.03 -9.83 8.18
CA PHE A 71 15.82 -10.56 7.79
C PHE A 71 15.09 -9.89 6.62
N LEU A 72 14.91 -8.57 6.68
CA LEU A 72 14.23 -7.80 5.63
C LEU A 72 15.02 -7.82 4.32
N LYS A 73 16.35 -7.63 4.37
CA LYS A 73 17.21 -7.74 3.18
C LYS A 73 17.15 -9.13 2.55
N ALA A 74 17.14 -10.19 3.35
CA ALA A 74 17.05 -11.57 2.85
C ALA A 74 15.70 -11.87 2.17
N ASN A 75 14.66 -11.07 2.42
CA ASN A 75 13.31 -11.28 1.93
C ASN A 75 12.74 -10.05 1.20
N ILE A 76 13.61 -9.18 0.67
CA ILE A 76 13.23 -7.86 0.17
C ILE A 76 12.10 -7.91 -0.87
N GLU A 77 12.15 -8.90 -1.77
CA GLU A 77 11.15 -9.12 -2.82
C GLU A 77 9.74 -9.44 -2.28
N PHE A 78 9.62 -9.95 -1.03
CA PHE A 78 8.33 -10.25 -0.41
C PHE A 78 7.72 -9.06 0.34
N PHE A 79 8.53 -8.08 0.73
CA PHE A 79 8.11 -6.96 1.57
C PHE A 79 8.09 -5.62 0.84
N THR A 80 8.76 -5.51 -0.31
CA THR A 80 8.89 -4.25 -1.07
C THR A 80 8.29 -4.32 -2.47
N TRP A 81 7.48 -5.34 -2.75
CA TRP A 81 6.78 -5.43 -4.03
C TRP A 81 5.76 -4.31 -4.16
N THR A 82 5.89 -3.55 -5.24
CA THR A 82 4.82 -2.75 -5.77
C THR A 82 3.77 -3.68 -6.39
N PRO A 83 2.51 -3.26 -6.45
CA PRO A 83 1.46 -4.05 -7.11
C PRO A 83 1.77 -4.40 -8.58
N TYR A 84 2.71 -3.69 -9.20
CA TYR A 84 3.17 -3.88 -10.57
C TYR A 84 4.29 -4.93 -10.71
N GLU A 85 4.95 -5.33 -9.62
CA GLU A 85 6.03 -6.32 -9.61
C GLU A 85 5.52 -7.76 -9.46
N ILE A 86 4.25 -7.98 -9.08
CA ILE A 86 3.66 -9.33 -9.06
C ILE A 86 3.34 -9.80 -10.48
N LEU A 87 4.17 -10.72 -10.98
CA LEU A 87 3.89 -11.48 -12.20
C LEU A 87 2.62 -12.32 -12.03
N GLY A 88 1.51 -11.85 -12.60
CA GLY A 88 0.23 -12.56 -12.60
C GLY A 88 -0.96 -11.71 -12.22
N ILE A 89 -0.74 -10.49 -11.69
CA ILE A 89 -1.80 -9.53 -11.48
C ILE A 89 -1.68 -8.47 -12.58
N ASP A 90 -2.71 -8.38 -13.44
CA ASP A 90 -2.77 -7.31 -14.44
C ASP A 90 -2.85 -5.97 -13.70
N PRO A 91 -1.94 -5.02 -13.94
CA PRO A 91 -1.99 -3.67 -13.37
C PRO A 91 -3.36 -2.99 -13.51
N ASN A 92 -4.10 -3.29 -14.58
CA ASN A 92 -5.44 -2.75 -14.81
C ASN A 92 -6.48 -3.28 -13.81
N PHE A 93 -6.24 -4.42 -13.16
CA PHE A 93 -7.10 -4.98 -12.12
C PHE A 93 -6.87 -4.37 -10.73
N ILE A 94 -5.71 -3.75 -10.48
CA ILE A 94 -5.36 -3.15 -9.18
C ILE A 94 -5.70 -1.65 -9.15
N LYS A 95 -6.12 -1.09 -10.27
CA LYS A 95 -6.50 0.32 -10.36
C LYS A 95 -7.92 0.51 -9.82
N ASN A 96 -8.05 1.27 -8.74
CA ASN A 96 -9.34 1.85 -8.35
C ASN A 96 -9.51 3.17 -9.10
N GLU A 97 -10.49 3.25 -10.00
CA GLU A 97 -10.85 4.49 -10.67
C GLU A 97 -11.89 5.24 -9.84
N LEU A 98 -11.54 6.44 -9.36
CA LEU A 98 -12.49 7.32 -8.71
C LEU A 98 -13.30 8.06 -9.78
N SER A 99 -14.62 7.85 -9.77
CA SER A 99 -15.53 8.67 -10.58
C SER A 99 -15.61 10.06 -9.98
N VAL A 100 -14.95 11.02 -10.61
CA VAL A 100 -15.01 12.44 -10.25
C VAL A 100 -16.07 13.17 -11.07
N LEU A 101 -16.81 14.06 -10.43
CA LEU A 101 -17.75 14.95 -11.12
C LEU A 101 -16.97 15.91 -12.02
N LEU A 102 -17.56 16.25 -13.17
CA LEU A 102 -16.94 17.13 -14.18
C LEU A 102 -16.59 18.52 -13.64
N ASP A 103 -17.27 18.98 -12.60
CA ASP A 103 -17.08 20.26 -11.93
C ASP A 103 -16.29 20.15 -10.60
N ALA A 104 -15.83 18.94 -10.25
CA ALA A 104 -15.00 18.73 -9.08
C ALA A 104 -13.72 19.54 -9.20
N ARG A 105 -13.36 20.23 -8.11
CA ARG A 105 -12.10 20.95 -7.98
C ARG A 105 -11.26 20.29 -6.90
N THR A 106 -9.95 20.23 -7.14
CA THR A 106 -9.00 19.80 -6.12
C THR A 106 -9.01 20.77 -4.95
N VAL A 107 -9.19 20.24 -3.75
CA VAL A 107 -9.01 21.00 -2.51
C VAL A 107 -7.51 20.92 -2.17
N LYS A 108 -6.90 22.09 -1.92
CA LYS A 108 -5.50 22.20 -1.50
C LYS A 108 -5.38 22.18 0.01
#